data_AF-A0A8F4XCP6-F1
#
_entry.id   AF-A0A8F4XCP6-F1
#
_cell.length_a   1.000
_cell.length_b   1.000
_cell.length_c   1.000
_cell.angle_alpha   90.00
_cell.angle_beta   90.00
_cell.angle_gamma   90.00
#
_symmetry.space_group_name_H-M   'P 1'
#
loop_
_entity.id
_entity.type
_entity.pdbx_description
1 polymer ?
#
loop_
_entity_poly.entity_id
_entity_poly.type
_entity_poly.pdbx_seq_one_letter_code
_entity_poly.pdbx_strand_id
1 'polypeptide(L)'
;MVSSTFATLVPLALAGLASALNNGLARTPQMGWNTWNTFACNISQETVLSAARAIKSENLDQYGYNYVVIDGCWQADQRDPDTKVLPANPEKFPNGLKAVVDEIKSLAFKAGIYSSAGVMTCGHHVGSLDYEEIDAKSWSDDGFEYLNQALNKAGNPILYSMCNWGEDWPWLFATEIANSWRISGDIYPSFNRDDDRCPCTDITHCNLEGFHCSI
;
A
#
# COMPACT_ATOMS: atom_id res chain seq x y z
N MET A 1 -19.53 -32.29 -59.87
CA MET A 1 -18.64 -32.19 -58.70
C MET A 1 -18.49 -30.72 -58.37
N VAL A 2 -19.20 -30.21 -57.37
CA VAL A 2 -19.03 -28.84 -56.88
C VAL A 2 -18.29 -28.98 -55.55
N SER A 3 -17.01 -28.64 -55.55
CA SER A 3 -16.17 -28.66 -54.35
C SER A 3 -16.57 -27.48 -53.49
N SER A 4 -17.22 -27.74 -52.35
CA SER A 4 -17.56 -26.72 -51.37
C SER A 4 -16.37 -26.55 -50.43
N THR A 5 -15.61 -25.47 -50.61
CA THR A 5 -14.55 -25.07 -49.69
C THR A 5 -15.19 -24.44 -48.47
N PHE A 6 -15.25 -25.16 -47.35
CA PHE A 6 -15.63 -24.58 -46.07
C PHE A 6 -14.49 -23.66 -45.59
N ALA A 7 -14.73 -22.34 -45.64
CA ALA A 7 -13.86 -21.38 -44.96
C ALA A 7 -14.14 -21.46 -43.45
N THR A 8 -13.26 -22.11 -42.70
CA THR A 8 -13.24 -22.02 -41.24
C THR A 8 -12.84 -20.60 -40.83
N LEU A 9 -13.83 -19.81 -40.44
CA LEU A 9 -13.63 -18.56 -39.69
C LEU A 9 -13.05 -18.93 -38.31
N VAL A 10 -11.75 -18.69 -38.13
CA VAL A 10 -11.14 -18.64 -36.80
C VAL A 10 -11.59 -17.32 -36.17
N PRO A 11 -12.35 -17.31 -35.06
CA PRO A 11 -12.62 -16.08 -34.36
C PRO A 11 -11.29 -15.62 -33.75
N LEU A 12 -10.75 -14.53 -34.28
CA LEU A 12 -9.65 -13.82 -33.65
C LEU A 12 -10.23 -13.18 -32.39
N ALA A 13 -10.18 -13.91 -31.27
CA ALA A 13 -10.47 -13.32 -29.98
C ALA A 13 -9.45 -12.20 -29.76
N LEU A 14 -9.88 -10.94 -29.88
CA LEU A 14 -9.19 -9.81 -29.28
C LEU A 14 -9.28 -9.99 -27.76
N ALA A 15 -8.48 -10.91 -27.22
CA ALA A 15 -8.08 -10.81 -25.84
C ALA A 15 -7.24 -9.54 -25.77
N GLY A 16 -7.87 -8.42 -25.36
CA GLY A 16 -7.11 -7.23 -25.01
C GLY A 16 -6.02 -7.65 -24.04
N LEU A 17 -4.77 -7.34 -24.38
CA LEU A 17 -3.66 -7.55 -23.45
C LEU A 17 -3.98 -6.70 -22.22
N ALA A 18 -4.30 -7.35 -21.10
CA ALA A 18 -4.41 -6.65 -19.83
C ALA A 18 -3.01 -6.10 -19.50
N SER A 19 -2.88 -4.78 -19.48
CA SER A 19 -1.65 -4.10 -19.05
C SER A 19 -1.67 -3.97 -17.53
N ALA A 20 -0.60 -4.40 -16.88
CA ALA A 20 -0.39 -4.25 -15.45
C ALA A 20 1.12 -4.23 -15.15
N LEU A 21 1.50 -3.65 -14.02
CA LEU A 21 2.87 -3.56 -13.56
C LEU A 21 3.42 -4.98 -13.39
N ASN A 22 4.40 -5.32 -14.22
CA ASN A 22 4.99 -6.66 -14.23
C ASN A 22 6.28 -6.71 -13.41
N ASN A 23 6.21 -6.33 -12.13
CA ASN A 23 7.33 -6.42 -11.18
C ASN A 23 7.42 -7.81 -10.49
N GLY A 24 6.62 -8.78 -10.94
CA GLY A 24 6.58 -10.13 -10.38
C GLY A 24 5.76 -10.28 -9.09
N LEU A 25 5.22 -9.19 -8.54
CA LEU A 25 4.42 -9.17 -7.32
C LEU A 25 2.92 -9.06 -7.61
N ALA A 26 2.09 -9.18 -6.56
CA ALA A 26 0.64 -8.99 -6.59
C ALA A 26 -0.10 -9.72 -7.74
N ARG A 27 0.30 -10.96 -8.06
CA ARG A 27 -0.43 -11.82 -9.02
C ARG A 27 -1.85 -12.15 -8.56
N THR A 28 -2.07 -12.11 -7.25
CA THR A 28 -3.38 -12.05 -6.60
C THR A 28 -3.41 -10.80 -5.71
N PRO A 29 -4.59 -10.28 -5.35
CA PRO A 29 -4.71 -9.19 -4.40
C PRO A 29 -3.94 -9.50 -3.11
N GLN A 30 -3.24 -8.50 -2.57
CA GLN A 30 -2.55 -8.62 -1.29
C GLN A 30 -3.56 -8.80 -0.15
N MET A 31 -3.17 -9.57 0.87
CA MET A 31 -3.98 -9.81 2.06
C MET A 31 -3.11 -9.63 3.29
N GLY A 32 -3.62 -8.94 4.31
CA GLY A 32 -2.85 -8.60 5.48
C GLY A 32 -3.62 -7.72 6.45
N TRP A 33 -2.87 -7.00 7.28
CA TRP A 33 -3.37 -6.13 8.33
C TRP A 33 -2.62 -4.79 8.32
N ASN A 34 -3.32 -3.71 8.68
CA ASN A 34 -2.79 -2.36 8.75
C ASN A 34 -3.12 -1.74 10.11
N THR A 35 -2.20 -0.97 10.69
CA THR A 35 -2.32 -0.40 12.04
C THR A 35 -3.42 0.66 12.22
N TRP A 36 -3.79 1.40 11.16
CA TRP A 36 -4.48 2.69 11.26
C TRP A 36 -5.86 2.63 11.89
N ASN A 37 -6.76 1.79 11.37
CA ASN A 37 -8.18 1.79 11.78
C ASN A 37 -8.42 1.47 13.26
N THR A 38 -7.46 0.82 13.93
CA THR A 38 -7.55 0.49 15.36
C THR A 38 -6.71 1.43 16.22
N PHE A 39 -5.50 1.76 15.78
CA PHE A 39 -4.51 2.41 16.64
C PHE A 39 -4.24 3.87 16.30
N ALA A 40 -4.58 4.33 15.09
CA ALA A 40 -4.17 5.65 14.58
C ALA A 40 -2.67 5.89 14.87
N CYS A 41 -2.31 7.01 15.51
CA CYS A 41 -0.93 7.28 15.92
C CYS A 41 -0.45 6.54 17.17
N ASN A 42 -1.33 5.84 17.91
CA ASN A 42 -0.97 5.10 19.14
C ASN A 42 -0.38 3.72 18.81
N ILE A 43 0.71 3.73 18.04
CA ILE A 43 1.46 2.55 17.60
C ILE A 43 2.83 2.51 18.25
N SER A 44 3.36 1.30 18.40
CA SER A 44 4.69 1.01 18.89
C SER A 44 5.21 -0.27 18.24
N GLN A 45 6.50 -0.55 18.41
CA GLN A 45 7.10 -1.84 18.09
C GLN A 45 6.27 -3.01 18.63
N GLU A 46 5.85 -2.97 19.90
CA GLU A 46 5.07 -4.05 20.49
C GLU A 46 3.64 -4.13 19.92
N THR A 47 3.01 -3.00 19.59
CA THR A 47 1.71 -2.99 18.91
C THR A 47 1.77 -3.73 17.57
N VAL A 48 2.82 -3.49 16.77
CA VAL A 48 2.99 -4.13 15.47
C VAL A 48 3.29 -5.63 15.61
N LEU A 49 4.22 -5.98 16.52
CA LEU A 49 4.65 -7.36 16.69
C LEU A 49 3.58 -8.24 17.37
N SER A 50 2.82 -7.68 18.31
CA SER A 50 1.67 -8.39 18.90
C SER A 50 0.58 -8.68 17.87
N ALA A 51 0.30 -7.75 16.95
CA ALA A 51 -0.62 -8.00 15.84
C ALA A 51 -0.11 -9.11 14.91
N ALA A 52 1.18 -9.10 14.54
CA ALA A 52 1.78 -10.17 13.74
C ALA A 52 1.65 -11.54 14.42
N ARG A 53 1.97 -11.63 15.72
CA ARG A 53 1.81 -12.85 16.52
C ARG A 53 0.35 -13.31 16.59
N ALA A 54 -0.60 -12.38 16.72
CA ALA A 54 -2.03 -12.70 16.75
C ALA A 54 -2.53 -13.27 15.41
N ILE A 55 -2.14 -12.67 14.28
CA ILE A 55 -2.47 -13.20 12.93
C ILE A 55 -1.98 -14.65 12.80
N LYS A 56 -0.77 -14.94 13.31
CA LYS A 56 -0.20 -16.29 13.31
C LYS A 56 -0.96 -17.25 14.23
N SER A 57 -1.26 -16.83 15.45
CA SER A 57 -1.93 -17.70 16.44
C SER A 57 -3.36 -18.06 16.04
N GLU A 58 -4.04 -17.14 15.35
CA GLU A 58 -5.38 -17.36 14.80
C GLU A 58 -5.36 -18.09 13.44
N ASN A 59 -4.19 -18.51 12.95
CA ASN A 59 -3.99 -19.20 11.67
C ASN A 59 -4.49 -18.42 10.44
N LEU A 60 -4.56 -17.08 10.53
CA LEU A 60 -5.02 -16.25 9.41
C LEU A 60 -4.01 -16.26 8.25
N ASP A 61 -2.73 -16.51 8.54
CA ASP A 61 -1.67 -16.69 7.54
C ASP A 61 -1.98 -17.85 6.57
N GLN A 62 -2.62 -18.93 7.05
CA GLN A 62 -3.04 -20.06 6.22
C GLN A 62 -4.11 -19.68 5.19
N TYR A 63 -4.84 -18.58 5.43
CA TYR A 63 -5.84 -18.02 4.52
C TYR A 63 -5.30 -16.88 3.65
N GLY A 64 -4.00 -16.58 3.73
CA GLY A 64 -3.33 -15.61 2.87
C GLY A 64 -3.00 -14.28 3.52
N TYR A 65 -3.39 -14.02 4.78
CA TYR A 65 -3.06 -12.78 5.50
C TYR A 65 -1.58 -12.73 5.85
N ASN A 66 -0.76 -12.28 4.89
CA ASN A 66 0.69 -12.40 4.92
C ASN A 66 1.44 -11.07 5.07
N TYR A 67 0.75 -9.93 4.99
CA TYR A 67 1.33 -8.60 5.15
C TYR A 67 0.96 -7.99 6.50
N VAL A 68 1.96 -7.43 7.19
CA VAL A 68 1.78 -6.60 8.39
C VAL A 68 2.28 -5.19 8.05
N VAL A 69 1.36 -4.25 7.90
CA VAL A 69 1.63 -2.91 7.37
C VAL A 69 1.61 -1.87 8.50
N ILE A 70 2.73 -1.18 8.67
CA ILE A 70 2.89 -0.04 9.60
C ILE A 70 2.39 1.22 8.86
N ASP A 71 1.29 1.79 9.34
CA ASP A 71 0.71 3.01 8.79
C ASP A 71 1.35 4.28 9.40
N GLY A 72 0.72 5.44 9.26
CA GLY A 72 1.25 6.74 9.67
C GLY A 72 1.69 6.84 11.13
N CYS A 73 2.40 7.95 11.41
CA CYS A 73 2.93 8.30 12.73
C CYS A 73 4.07 7.40 13.26
N TRP A 74 4.76 6.64 12.39
CA TRP A 74 5.92 5.83 12.78
C TRP A 74 7.24 6.62 12.81
N GLN A 75 7.37 7.60 11.92
CA GLN A 75 8.60 8.37 11.70
C GLN A 75 8.95 9.31 12.85
N ALA A 76 10.24 9.59 12.98
CA ALA A 76 10.75 10.68 13.80
C ALA A 76 10.34 12.05 13.20
N ASP A 77 10.47 13.10 14.01
CA ASP A 77 10.09 14.45 13.61
C ASP A 77 11.01 15.07 12.55
N GLN A 78 12.24 14.55 12.44
CA GLN A 78 13.26 15.07 11.54
C GLN A 78 14.02 13.92 10.86
N ARG A 79 14.44 14.18 9.62
CA ARG A 79 15.40 13.34 8.90
C ARG A 79 16.77 13.46 9.56
N ASP A 80 17.58 12.41 9.43
CA ASP A 80 18.98 12.47 9.80
C ASP A 80 19.69 13.61 9.02
N PRO A 81 20.43 14.51 9.70
CA PRO A 81 20.94 15.73 9.08
C PRO A 81 21.99 15.47 8.00
N ASP A 82 22.71 14.35 8.08
CA ASP A 82 23.82 14.02 7.17
C ASP A 82 23.35 13.13 6.03
N THR A 83 22.68 12.02 6.36
CA THR A 83 22.26 10.99 5.41
C THR A 83 20.92 11.29 4.75
N LYS A 84 20.11 12.19 5.33
CA LYS A 84 18.72 12.50 4.93
C LYS A 84 17.72 11.35 5.05
N VAL A 85 18.14 10.19 5.56
CA VAL A 85 17.27 9.06 5.87
C VAL A 85 16.22 9.49 6.88
N LEU A 86 14.98 9.00 6.72
CA LEU A 86 13.91 9.21 7.68
C LEU A 86 13.90 8.09 8.74
N PRO A 87 14.38 8.34 9.98
CA PRO A 87 14.37 7.33 11.02
C PRO A 87 12.96 7.16 11.62
N ALA A 88 12.73 6.03 12.29
CA ALA A 88 11.55 5.86 13.12
C ALA A 88 11.66 6.65 14.43
N ASN A 89 10.51 7.01 15.01
CA ASN A 89 10.46 7.62 16.32
C ASN A 89 11.04 6.64 17.37
N PRO A 90 12.11 7.02 18.11
CA PRO A 90 12.81 6.10 19.01
C PRO A 90 12.01 5.75 20.27
N GLU A 91 11.00 6.53 20.64
CA GLU A 91 10.10 6.18 21.75
C GLU A 91 9.12 5.07 21.34
N LYS A 92 8.64 5.11 20.08
CA LYS A 92 7.74 4.09 19.53
C LYS A 92 8.48 2.83 19.09
N PHE A 93 9.68 3.00 18.53
CA PHE A 93 10.50 1.95 17.93
C PHE A 93 11.94 2.02 18.48
N PRO A 94 12.15 1.67 19.77
CA PRO A 94 13.45 1.82 20.43
C PRO A 94 14.57 0.98 19.82
N ASN A 95 14.23 -0.09 19.10
CA ASN A 95 15.20 -0.94 18.40
C ASN A 95 15.27 -0.65 16.90
N GLY A 96 14.61 0.41 16.42
CA GLY A 96 14.49 0.75 15.01
C GLY A 96 13.56 -0.17 14.20
N LEU A 97 13.28 0.22 12.96
CA LEU A 97 12.38 -0.53 12.08
C LEU A 97 12.96 -1.89 11.67
N LYS A 98 14.26 -1.98 11.45
CA LYS A 98 14.90 -3.24 11.04
C LYS A 98 14.61 -4.38 12.03
N ALA A 99 14.66 -4.10 13.34
CA ALA A 99 14.34 -5.11 14.35
C ALA A 99 12.88 -5.59 14.24
N VAL A 100 11.94 -4.68 13.97
CA VAL A 100 10.53 -5.00 13.73
C VAL A 100 10.38 -5.88 12.48
N VAL A 101 11.03 -5.49 11.38
CA VAL A 101 11.00 -6.23 10.12
C VAL A 101 11.58 -7.63 10.28
N ASP A 102 12.73 -7.76 10.93
CA ASP A 102 13.38 -9.05 11.18
C ASP A 102 12.45 -9.99 11.98
N GLU A 103 11.73 -9.47 12.98
CA GLU A 103 10.80 -10.26 13.77
C GLU A 103 9.52 -10.63 12.99
N ILE A 104 8.93 -9.71 12.23
CA ILE A 104 7.80 -9.99 11.31
C ILE A 104 8.19 -11.12 10.36
N LYS A 105 9.38 -11.07 9.78
CA LYS A 105 9.89 -12.07 8.84
C LYS A 105 10.17 -13.41 9.53
N SER A 106 10.62 -13.40 10.78
CA SER A 106 10.80 -14.64 11.56
C SER A 106 9.49 -15.43 11.76
N LEU A 107 8.34 -14.74 11.68
CA LEU A 107 7.00 -15.34 11.72
C LEU A 107 6.46 -15.75 10.34
N ALA A 108 7.29 -15.63 9.29
CA ALA A 108 6.98 -15.85 7.89
C ALA A 108 6.00 -14.82 7.27
N PHE A 109 5.91 -13.62 7.85
CA PHE A 109 5.16 -12.50 7.28
C PHE A 109 6.05 -11.54 6.47
N LYS A 110 5.41 -10.70 5.66
CA LYS A 110 6.02 -9.59 4.94
C LYS A 110 5.70 -8.28 5.64
N ALA A 111 6.71 -7.43 5.83
CA ALA A 111 6.53 -6.12 6.45
C ALA A 111 6.15 -5.07 5.39
N GLY A 112 5.21 -4.19 5.73
CA GLY A 112 4.85 -3.02 4.95
C GLY A 112 5.03 -1.71 5.70
N ILE A 113 5.29 -0.63 4.96
CA ILE A 113 5.47 0.72 5.50
C ILE A 113 4.67 1.77 4.71
N TYR A 114 4.31 2.85 5.39
CA TYR A 114 3.58 3.99 4.84
C TYR A 114 4.47 5.23 4.72
N SER A 115 4.25 6.01 3.67
CA SER A 115 4.71 7.40 3.55
C SER A 115 3.69 8.20 2.73
N SER A 116 4.05 9.44 2.35
CA SER A 116 3.25 10.35 1.53
C SER A 116 4.06 10.92 0.36
N ALA A 117 3.47 10.99 -0.83
CA ALA A 117 3.95 11.68 -2.02
C ALA A 117 3.75 13.20 -1.90
N GLY A 118 4.00 13.73 -0.70
CA GLY A 118 3.95 15.13 -0.35
C GLY A 118 5.04 15.42 0.68
N VAL A 119 5.25 16.71 0.97
CA VAL A 119 6.24 17.14 1.97
C VAL A 119 5.88 16.60 3.36
N MET A 120 4.58 16.42 3.61
CA MET A 120 4.02 15.89 4.84
C MET A 120 3.06 14.72 4.55
N THR A 121 2.93 13.84 5.53
CA THR A 121 1.89 12.81 5.61
C THR A 121 0.56 13.41 6.02
N CYS A 122 -0.53 12.64 5.84
CA CYS A 122 -1.87 13.04 6.30
C CYS A 122 -1.90 13.36 7.80
N GLY A 123 -1.05 12.70 8.60
CA GLY A 123 -0.90 12.94 10.04
C GLY A 123 0.06 14.08 10.41
N HIS A 124 0.46 14.93 9.46
CA HIS A 124 1.43 16.02 9.66
C HIS A 124 2.80 15.57 10.20
N HIS A 125 3.26 14.41 9.75
CA HIS A 125 4.67 13.99 9.90
C HIS A 125 5.43 14.10 8.58
N VAL A 126 6.75 14.02 8.62
CA VAL A 126 7.62 14.07 7.43
C VAL A 126 7.16 13.06 6.35
N GLY A 127 6.93 13.56 5.13
CA GLY A 127 6.65 12.75 3.93
C GLY A 127 7.88 12.54 3.06
N SER A 128 7.70 11.95 1.88
CA SER A 128 8.79 11.48 1.01
C SER A 128 9.02 12.31 -0.27
N LEU A 129 8.22 13.37 -0.52
CA LEU A 129 8.43 14.20 -1.70
C LEU A 129 9.86 14.78 -1.71
N ASP A 130 10.55 14.63 -2.85
CA ASP A 130 11.97 14.98 -3.10
C ASP A 130 13.02 14.09 -2.37
N TYR A 131 12.58 13.08 -1.61
CA TYR A 131 13.45 12.12 -0.90
C TYR A 131 13.16 10.67 -1.28
N GLU A 132 12.45 10.47 -2.40
CA GLU A 132 11.92 9.19 -2.85
C GLU A 132 13.00 8.10 -2.89
N GLU A 133 14.12 8.39 -3.53
CA GLU A 133 15.19 7.41 -3.73
C GLU A 133 15.84 6.99 -2.41
N ILE A 134 16.02 7.94 -1.49
CA ILE A 134 16.66 7.70 -0.18
C ILE A 134 15.73 6.87 0.70
N ASP A 135 14.44 7.24 0.74
CA ASP A 135 13.44 6.56 1.56
C ASP A 135 13.20 5.13 1.07
N ALA A 136 12.99 4.96 -0.25
CA ALA A 136 12.79 3.65 -0.86
C ALA A 136 13.99 2.71 -0.61
N LYS A 137 15.20 3.26 -0.75
CA LYS A 137 16.43 2.51 -0.51
C LYS A 137 16.56 2.11 0.96
N SER A 138 16.35 3.04 1.89
CA SER A 138 16.47 2.75 3.32
C SER A 138 15.50 1.65 3.76
N TRP A 139 14.23 1.72 3.33
CA TRP A 139 13.25 0.70 3.71
C TRP A 139 13.49 -0.64 3.02
N SER A 140 13.97 -0.62 1.78
CA SER A 140 14.45 -1.83 1.10
C SER A 140 15.62 -2.48 1.85
N ASP A 141 16.58 -1.68 2.32
CA ASP A 141 17.75 -2.17 3.08
C ASP A 141 17.33 -2.73 4.45
N ASP A 142 16.32 -2.14 5.10
CA ASP A 142 15.70 -2.66 6.33
C ASP A 142 14.86 -3.94 6.09
N GLY A 143 14.52 -4.24 4.83
CA GLY A 143 13.87 -5.47 4.41
C GLY A 143 12.35 -5.38 4.26
N PHE A 144 11.77 -4.18 4.12
CA PHE A 144 10.36 -4.01 3.77
C PHE A 144 10.07 -4.54 2.36
N GLU A 145 8.92 -5.19 2.21
CA GLU A 145 8.47 -5.84 0.97
C GLU A 145 7.16 -5.23 0.43
N TYR A 146 6.60 -4.26 1.16
CA TYR A 146 5.39 -3.54 0.80
C TYR A 146 5.54 -2.06 1.14
N LEU A 147 5.18 -1.19 0.20
CA LEU A 147 5.12 0.24 0.39
C LEU A 147 3.74 0.75 -0.02
N ASN A 148 3.13 1.54 0.84
CA ASN A 148 1.80 2.09 0.60
C ASN A 148 1.79 3.39 -0.21
N GLN A 149 2.86 3.79 -0.94
CA GLN A 149 2.98 4.99 -1.80
C GLN A 149 4.14 4.94 -2.84
N ALA A 150 4.22 5.93 -3.74
CA ALA A 150 4.96 5.93 -5.01
C ALA A 150 6.48 5.86 -4.91
N LEU A 151 7.11 4.68 -4.92
CA LEU A 151 8.56 4.54 -5.07
C LEU A 151 8.94 3.34 -5.95
N ASN A 152 9.35 3.59 -7.21
CA ASN A 152 9.75 2.54 -8.16
C ASN A 152 11.26 2.54 -8.47
N LYS A 153 12.13 2.92 -7.51
CA LYS A 153 13.60 2.93 -7.74
C LYS A 153 14.42 2.14 -6.72
N ALA A 154 13.79 1.43 -5.78
CA ALA A 154 14.51 0.49 -4.92
C ALA A 154 15.02 -0.69 -5.74
N GLY A 155 16.28 -1.10 -5.54
CA GLY A 155 16.89 -2.23 -6.27
C GLY A 155 16.25 -3.60 -5.98
N ASN A 156 15.34 -3.69 -5.00
CA ASN A 156 14.54 -4.86 -4.69
C ASN A 156 13.06 -4.62 -5.08
N PRO A 157 12.35 -5.62 -5.63
CA PRO A 157 10.92 -5.51 -5.86
C PRO A 157 10.16 -5.32 -4.54
N ILE A 158 9.51 -4.16 -4.39
CA ILE A 158 8.59 -3.85 -3.29
C ILE A 158 7.17 -3.79 -3.86
N LEU A 159 6.19 -4.41 -3.19
CA LEU A 159 4.80 -4.29 -3.60
C LEU A 159 4.36 -2.84 -3.36
N TYR A 160 3.95 -2.16 -4.43
CA TYR A 160 3.55 -0.77 -4.34
C TYR A 160 2.01 -0.63 -4.39
N SER A 161 1.42 -0.20 -3.28
CA SER A 161 0.02 0.20 -3.17
C SER A 161 -0.12 1.71 -3.21
N MET A 162 -0.78 2.29 -4.21
CA MET A 162 -0.99 3.74 -4.30
C MET A 162 -2.23 4.19 -3.51
N CYS A 163 -2.09 5.29 -2.76
CA CYS A 163 -3.19 5.87 -1.99
C CYS A 163 -3.36 7.36 -2.33
N ASN A 164 -4.03 7.65 -3.46
CA ASN A 164 -4.45 9.00 -3.86
C ASN A 164 -5.98 9.13 -3.90
N TRP A 165 -6.68 8.26 -3.16
CA TRP A 165 -8.14 8.26 -3.02
C TRP A 165 -9.00 8.14 -4.29
N GLY A 166 -8.41 7.89 -5.46
CA GLY A 166 -9.16 7.90 -6.73
C GLY A 166 -9.03 9.21 -7.52
N GLU A 167 -8.29 10.18 -6.98
CA GLU A 167 -7.99 11.47 -7.62
C GLU A 167 -7.30 11.25 -8.97
N ASP A 168 -7.70 12.04 -9.98
CA ASP A 168 -7.21 11.95 -11.35
C ASP A 168 -7.36 10.56 -12.00
N TRP A 169 -8.37 9.79 -11.56
CA TRP A 169 -8.78 8.51 -12.17
C TRP A 169 -7.63 7.48 -12.28
N PRO A 170 -7.07 7.00 -11.16
CA PRO A 170 -5.84 6.19 -11.15
C PRO A 170 -5.98 4.87 -11.92
N TRP A 171 -7.18 4.34 -12.10
CA TRP A 171 -7.41 3.15 -12.93
C TRP A 171 -7.01 3.34 -14.40
N LEU A 172 -6.77 4.57 -14.86
CA LEU A 172 -6.28 4.85 -16.23
C LEU A 172 -4.76 4.76 -16.37
N PHE A 173 -3.98 4.94 -15.30
CA PHE A 173 -2.51 5.03 -15.39
C PHE A 173 -1.77 4.18 -14.35
N ALA A 174 -2.37 3.93 -13.19
CA ALA A 174 -1.71 3.26 -12.06
C ALA A 174 -1.34 1.81 -12.39
N THR A 175 -2.00 1.20 -13.38
CA THR A 175 -1.62 -0.11 -13.92
C THR A 175 -0.17 -0.17 -14.37
N GLU A 176 0.44 0.95 -14.78
CA GLU A 176 1.83 0.96 -15.28
C GLU A 176 2.87 1.20 -14.17
N ILE A 177 2.45 1.72 -13.02
CA ILE A 177 3.36 2.21 -11.99
C ILE A 177 3.15 1.59 -10.61
N ALA A 178 1.99 0.97 -10.33
CA ALA A 178 1.64 0.41 -9.03
C ALA A 178 1.02 -1.00 -9.14
N ASN A 179 1.08 -1.78 -8.05
CA ASN A 179 0.44 -3.09 -7.95
C ASN A 179 -1.04 -2.99 -7.55
N SER A 180 -1.41 -1.96 -6.79
CA SER A 180 -2.79 -1.63 -6.43
C SER A 180 -2.95 -0.12 -6.25
N TRP A 181 -4.18 0.38 -6.30
CA TRP A 181 -4.49 1.78 -6.01
C TRP A 181 -5.86 1.91 -5.34
N ARG A 182 -5.99 2.91 -4.48
CA ARG A 182 -7.28 3.34 -3.92
C ARG A 182 -8.16 3.96 -5.01
N ILE A 183 -9.47 3.76 -4.88
CA ILE A 183 -10.49 4.28 -5.82
C ILE A 183 -11.53 5.18 -5.15
N SER A 184 -11.39 5.42 -3.85
CA SER A 184 -12.29 6.26 -3.06
C SER A 184 -11.54 6.89 -1.88
N GLY A 185 -12.18 7.89 -1.26
CA GLY A 185 -11.88 8.38 0.08
C GLY A 185 -11.94 7.28 1.15
N ASP A 186 -11.53 7.61 2.37
CA ASP A 186 -11.36 6.61 3.44
C ASP A 186 -12.69 6.01 3.92
N ILE A 187 -12.72 4.68 4.07
CA ILE A 187 -13.87 3.96 4.65
C ILE A 187 -14.03 4.30 6.14
N TYR A 188 -15.23 4.10 6.67
CA TYR A 188 -15.51 4.07 8.11
C TYR A 188 -16.54 2.96 8.42
N PRO A 189 -16.76 2.57 9.69
CA PRO A 189 -17.58 1.42 10.04
C PRO A 189 -19.09 1.73 9.94
N SER A 190 -19.55 2.03 8.73
CA SER A 190 -20.94 2.23 8.38
C SER A 190 -21.23 1.64 7.00
N PHE A 191 -22.41 1.07 6.85
CA PHE A 191 -22.79 0.39 5.62
C PHE A 191 -23.23 1.36 4.50
N ASN A 192 -23.97 2.42 4.84
CA ASN A 192 -24.63 3.28 3.85
C ASN A 192 -24.96 4.70 4.36
N ARG A 193 -24.23 5.20 5.35
CA ARG A 193 -24.50 6.54 5.88
C ARG A 193 -23.68 7.57 5.11
N ASP A 194 -24.38 8.54 4.55
CA ASP A 194 -23.79 9.74 3.97
C ASP A 194 -23.08 10.57 5.06
N ASP A 195 -21.96 11.18 4.68
CA ASP A 195 -21.16 12.01 5.56
C ASP A 195 -20.67 13.22 4.77
N ASP A 196 -20.85 14.44 5.29
CA ASP A 196 -20.41 15.67 4.62
C ASP A 196 -18.89 15.69 4.38
N ARG A 197 -18.13 14.83 5.08
CA ARG A 197 -16.69 14.64 4.90
C ARG A 197 -16.34 13.74 3.72
N CYS A 198 -17.30 13.01 3.16
CA CYS A 198 -17.21 12.29 1.90
C CYS A 198 -18.29 12.85 0.94
N PRO A 199 -18.05 14.02 0.33
CA PRO A 199 -19.09 14.78 -0.36
C PRO A 199 -19.47 14.22 -1.74
N CYS A 200 -18.70 13.25 -2.25
CA CYS A 200 -18.88 12.75 -3.61
C CYS A 200 -20.05 11.77 -3.71
N THR A 201 -20.93 12.05 -4.66
CA THR A 201 -22.09 11.21 -5.00
C THR A 201 -21.87 10.40 -6.29
N ASP A 202 -20.77 10.66 -7.00
CA ASP A 202 -20.32 9.97 -8.22
C ASP A 202 -18.79 9.94 -8.24
N ILE A 203 -18.21 8.79 -8.58
CA ILE A 203 -16.76 8.55 -8.69
C ILE A 203 -16.12 9.26 -9.88
N THR A 204 -16.91 9.62 -10.90
CA THR A 204 -16.39 10.24 -12.14
C THR A 204 -16.28 11.77 -12.08
N HIS A 205 -16.99 12.42 -11.15
CA HIS A 205 -17.05 13.90 -11.02
C HIS A 205 -16.73 14.39 -9.61
N CYS A 206 -15.86 13.65 -8.91
CA CYS A 206 -15.47 13.95 -7.55
C CYS A 206 -14.32 14.97 -7.54
N ASN A 207 -14.56 16.16 -6.98
CA ASN A 207 -13.51 17.18 -6.80
C ASN A 207 -12.78 17.05 -5.45
N LEU A 208 -13.33 16.26 -4.52
CA LEU A 208 -12.75 16.01 -3.20
C LEU A 208 -13.29 14.68 -2.66
N GLU A 209 -12.47 13.64 -2.72
CA GLU A 209 -12.80 12.26 -2.38
C GLU A 209 -13.13 12.09 -0.89
N GLY A 210 -12.50 12.90 -0.05
CA GLY A 210 -12.86 13.02 1.36
C GLY A 210 -12.52 11.79 2.21
N PHE A 211 -13.12 11.73 3.40
CA PHE A 211 -12.96 10.62 4.35
C PHE A 211 -14.31 10.31 5.00
N HIS A 212 -14.44 9.10 5.57
CA HIS A 212 -15.73 8.53 6.02
C HIS A 212 -16.72 8.27 4.88
N CYS A 213 -16.22 7.68 3.80
CA CYS A 213 -17.02 7.19 2.71
C CYS A 213 -17.65 5.84 3.09
N SER A 214 -18.97 5.71 2.91
CA SER A 214 -19.61 4.39 2.83
C SER A 214 -19.32 3.86 1.42
N ILE A 215 -18.75 2.64 1.32
CA ILE A 215 -18.47 1.96 0.05
C ILE A 215 -19.23 0.64 -0.04
#